data_AF-A0A9E0PPU8-F1
#
_entry.id   AF-A0A9E0PPU8-F1
#
_cell.length_a   1.000
_cell.length_b   1.000
_cell.length_c   1.000
_cell.angle_alpha   90.00
_cell.angle_beta   90.00
_cell.angle_gamma   90.00
#
_symmetry.space_group_name_H-M   'P 1'
#
loop_
_entity.id
_entity.type
_entity.pdbx_description
1 polymer ?
#
loop_
_entity_poly.entity_id
_entity_poly.type
_entity_poly.pdbx_seq_one_letter_code
_entity_poly.pdbx_strand_id
1 'polypeptide(L)'
;MSLNVALLRETFERVKVENGGATALGMAFYKRLFEKYPSVKPLFHTPPEEQHKKLVASLGAIVGGVEQPERLLPYLHAMGVRHLKYKTENAHYGAVGENLLAVLSEHLSKEGKWTPEMHETWEAAIGVVAKTMIEAADNPEAFKEELGKMGYEPDGFRKNDNEPWLERNATPV
;
A
#
# COMPACT_ATOMS: atom_id res chain seq x y z
N MET A 1 -17.91 -10.25 -4.63
CA MET A 1 -18.39 -8.85 -4.57
C MET A 1 -17.46 -8.00 -5.43
N SER A 2 -17.99 -6.99 -6.12
CA SER A 2 -17.19 -6.01 -6.86
C SER A 2 -16.63 -4.96 -5.88
N LEU A 3 -15.39 -4.51 -6.11
CA LEU A 3 -14.76 -3.47 -5.29
C LEU A 3 -15.53 -2.14 -5.42
N ASN A 4 -15.97 -1.54 -4.30
CA ASN A 4 -16.60 -0.21 -4.29
C ASN A 4 -15.51 0.88 -4.33
N VAL A 5 -15.11 1.29 -5.53
CA VAL A 5 -14.02 2.26 -5.74
C VAL A 5 -14.35 3.64 -5.18
N ALA A 6 -15.61 4.08 -5.27
CA ALA A 6 -16.03 5.37 -4.73
C ALA A 6 -15.88 5.40 -3.21
N LEU A 7 -16.35 4.36 -2.52
CA LEU A 7 -16.21 4.23 -1.07
C LEU A 7 -14.73 4.12 -0.65
N LEU A 8 -13.92 3.37 -1.38
CA LEU A 8 -12.49 3.26 -1.12
C LEU A 8 -11.78 4.63 -1.17
N ARG A 9 -12.09 5.45 -2.18
CA ARG A 9 -11.55 6.80 -2.31
C ARG A 9 -12.06 7.73 -1.22
N GLU A 10 -13.36 7.76 -1.00
CA GLU A 10 -13.98 8.60 0.04
C GLU A 10 -13.39 8.29 1.42
N THR A 11 -13.31 7.01 1.78
CA THR A 11 -12.74 6.59 3.07
C THR A 11 -11.25 6.94 3.19
N PHE A 12 -10.48 6.88 2.11
CA PHE A 12 -9.09 7.35 2.12
C PHE A 12 -8.98 8.88 2.25
N GLU A 13 -9.89 9.65 1.66
CA GLU A 13 -9.96 11.11 1.89
C GLU A 13 -10.21 11.43 3.36
N ARG A 14 -11.12 10.71 4.01
CA ARG A 14 -11.38 10.83 5.45
C ARG A 14 -10.14 10.50 6.29
N VAL A 15 -9.41 9.44 5.96
CA VAL A 15 -8.15 9.07 6.62
C VAL A 15 -7.13 10.21 6.62
N LYS A 16 -7.07 11.00 5.54
CA LYS A 16 -6.11 12.11 5.44
C LYS A 16 -6.42 13.27 6.37
N VAL A 17 -7.68 13.45 6.79
CA VAL A 17 -8.13 14.64 7.53
C VAL A 17 -8.59 14.35 8.96
N GLU A 18 -9.23 13.20 9.22
CA GLU A 18 -9.78 12.85 10.54
C GLU A 18 -8.69 12.38 11.50
N ASN A 19 -8.88 12.56 12.81
CA ASN A 19 -8.09 11.91 13.86
C ASN A 19 -6.56 12.10 13.78
N GLY A 20 -6.11 13.29 13.37
CA GLY A 20 -4.69 13.61 13.17
C GLY A 20 -4.15 13.19 11.80
N GLY A 21 -5.05 12.79 10.90
CA GLY A 21 -4.80 12.58 9.48
C GLY A 21 -3.86 11.43 9.17
N ALA A 22 -3.26 11.51 7.97
CA ALA A 22 -2.39 10.47 7.44
C ALA A 22 -1.18 10.15 8.33
N THR A 23 -0.59 11.14 8.99
CA THR A 23 0.53 10.93 9.92
C THR A 23 0.10 10.10 11.11
N ALA A 24 -1.05 10.40 11.72
CA ALA A 24 -1.57 9.63 12.84
C ALA A 24 -1.87 8.18 12.46
N LEU A 25 -2.51 7.95 11.30
CA LEU A 25 -2.75 6.60 10.77
C LEU A 25 -1.43 5.84 10.59
N GLY A 26 -0.45 6.45 9.91
CA GLY A 26 0.81 5.81 9.60
C GLY A 26 1.64 5.47 10.84
N MET A 27 1.65 6.34 11.85
CA MET A 27 2.31 6.06 13.13
C MET A 27 1.59 4.96 13.92
N ALA A 28 0.24 4.98 13.93
CA ALA A 28 -0.56 3.93 14.56
C ALA A 28 -0.33 2.57 13.87
N PHE A 29 -0.19 2.56 12.54
CA PHE A 29 0.14 1.37 11.76
C PHE A 29 1.43 0.73 12.24
N TYR A 30 2.54 1.48 12.30
CA TYR A 30 3.83 0.92 12.70
C TYR A 30 3.85 0.51 14.16
N LYS A 31 3.26 1.32 15.05
CA LYS A 31 3.13 0.95 16.46
C LYS A 31 2.43 -0.40 16.62
N ARG A 32 1.23 -0.54 16.03
CA ARG A 32 0.44 -1.77 16.15
C ARG A 32 1.13 -2.96 15.48
N LEU A 33 1.70 -2.77 14.28
CA LEU A 33 2.38 -3.82 13.53
C LEU A 33 3.51 -4.44 14.37
N PHE A 34 4.30 -3.58 15.02
CA PHE A 34 5.46 -3.95 15.79
C PHE A 34 5.13 -4.52 17.17
N GLU A 35 3.99 -4.15 17.75
CA GLU A 35 3.46 -4.75 18.97
C GLU A 35 2.88 -6.14 18.69
N LYS A 36 2.08 -6.29 17.62
CA LYS A 36 1.36 -7.53 17.32
C LYS A 36 2.20 -8.57 16.57
N TYR A 37 3.08 -8.12 15.67
CA TYR A 37 3.92 -8.96 14.83
C TYR A 37 5.40 -8.60 15.01
N PRO A 38 5.99 -8.81 16.20
CA PRO A 38 7.36 -8.36 16.48
C PRO A 38 8.41 -8.97 15.54
N SER A 39 8.13 -10.13 14.93
CA SER A 39 9.00 -10.78 13.94
C SER A 39 9.20 -9.96 12.65
N VAL A 40 8.33 -9.00 12.35
CA VAL A 40 8.47 -8.15 11.14
C VAL A 40 9.42 -6.97 11.37
N LYS A 41 9.69 -6.58 12.63
CA LYS A 41 10.57 -5.44 12.98
C LYS A 41 11.92 -5.47 12.26
N PRO A 42 12.63 -6.61 12.18
CA PRO A 42 13.94 -6.67 11.52
C PRO A 42 13.91 -6.37 10.01
N LEU A 43 12.74 -6.39 9.37
CA LEU A 43 12.58 -6.05 7.95
C LEU A 43 12.61 -4.53 7.70
N PHE A 44 12.46 -3.72 8.75
CA PHE A 44 12.39 -2.27 8.67
C PHE A 44 13.68 -1.64 9.20
N HIS A 45 14.45 -1.03 8.29
CA HIS A 45 15.68 -0.29 8.64
C HIS A 45 15.47 1.22 8.72
N THR A 46 14.28 1.71 8.34
CA THR A 46 13.90 3.12 8.42
C THR A 46 13.02 3.33 9.65
N PRO A 47 13.27 4.37 10.47
CA PRO A 47 12.43 4.68 11.61
C PRO A 47 10.96 4.90 11.21
N PRO A 48 9.99 4.52 12.06
CA PRO A 48 8.55 4.72 11.79
C PRO A 48 8.20 6.13 11.35
N GLU A 49 8.84 7.15 11.92
CA GLU A 49 8.65 8.59 11.66
C GLU A 49 8.94 8.98 10.20
N GLU A 50 9.77 8.22 9.51
CA GLU A 50 10.07 8.43 8.09
C GLU A 50 9.37 7.38 7.21
N GLN A 51 9.29 6.15 7.70
CA GLN A 51 8.71 5.04 6.95
C GLN A 51 7.19 5.21 6.74
N HIS A 52 6.48 5.83 7.69
CA HIS A 52 5.04 6.06 7.55
C HIS A 52 4.68 6.93 6.34
N LYS A 53 5.56 7.87 5.96
CA LYS A 53 5.34 8.75 4.80
C LYS A 53 5.29 7.92 3.52
N LYS A 54 6.19 6.94 3.38
CA LYS A 54 6.21 6.00 2.25
C LYS A 54 4.95 5.13 2.21
N LEU A 55 4.53 4.62 3.37
CA LEU A 55 3.31 3.81 3.47
C LEU A 55 2.08 4.60 2.99
N VAL A 56 1.84 5.79 3.56
CA VAL A 56 0.70 6.63 3.20
C VAL A 56 0.76 7.00 1.72
N ALA A 57 1.93 7.38 1.22
CA ALA A 57 2.08 7.74 -0.18
C ALA A 57 1.78 6.57 -1.12
N SER A 58 2.22 5.34 -0.78
CA SER A 58 1.87 4.13 -1.51
C SER A 58 0.38 3.79 -1.42
N LEU A 59 -0.28 4.00 -0.28
CA LEU A 59 -1.73 3.82 -0.17
C LEU A 59 -2.49 4.81 -1.05
N GLY A 60 -2.07 6.09 -1.04
CA GLY A 60 -2.60 7.09 -1.97
C GLY A 60 -2.35 6.69 -3.43
N ALA A 61 -1.19 6.07 -3.70
CA ALA A 61 -0.85 5.45 -4.98
C ALA A 61 -1.86 4.46 -5.49
N ILE A 62 -2.14 3.51 -4.65
CA ILE A 62 -3.03 2.43 -4.98
C ILE A 62 -4.45 2.97 -5.13
N VAL A 63 -4.94 3.75 -4.16
CA VAL A 63 -6.33 4.25 -4.12
C VAL A 63 -6.65 5.22 -5.28
N GLY A 64 -5.73 6.10 -5.66
CA GLY A 64 -5.97 6.97 -6.81
C GLY A 64 -5.84 6.23 -8.15
N GLY A 65 -5.03 5.17 -8.21
CA GLY A 65 -4.79 4.36 -9.41
C GLY A 65 -5.80 3.25 -9.69
N VAL A 66 -6.80 3.00 -8.82
CA VAL A 66 -7.69 1.82 -8.92
C VAL A 66 -8.45 1.72 -10.26
N GLU A 67 -8.74 2.86 -10.91
CA GLU A 67 -9.40 2.91 -12.21
C GLU A 67 -8.43 2.97 -13.41
N GLN A 68 -7.12 2.89 -13.15
CA GLN A 68 -6.06 2.91 -14.17
C GLN A 68 -5.23 1.62 -14.08
N PRO A 69 -5.84 0.43 -14.31
CA PRO A 69 -5.17 -0.86 -14.14
C PRO A 69 -3.89 -1.00 -14.98
N GLU A 70 -3.86 -0.41 -16.17
CA GLU A 70 -2.71 -0.39 -17.08
C GLU A 70 -1.47 0.32 -16.49
N ARG A 71 -1.66 1.14 -15.44
CA ARG A 71 -0.60 1.80 -14.69
C ARG A 71 -0.41 1.19 -13.31
N LEU A 72 -1.51 0.84 -12.64
CA LEU A 72 -1.49 0.31 -11.29
C LEU A 72 -0.86 -1.08 -11.23
N LEU A 73 -1.15 -1.97 -12.19
CA LEU A 73 -0.61 -3.33 -12.18
C LEU A 73 0.93 -3.35 -12.30
N PRO A 74 1.57 -2.67 -13.28
CA PRO A 74 3.03 -2.61 -13.32
C PRO A 74 3.66 -1.98 -12.07
N TYR A 75 2.98 -1.00 -11.45
CA TYR A 75 3.43 -0.43 -10.18
C TYR A 75 3.41 -1.46 -9.05
N LEU A 76 2.33 -2.26 -8.93
CA LEU A 76 2.23 -3.33 -7.93
C LEU A 76 3.22 -4.47 -8.20
N HIS A 77 3.44 -4.85 -9.46
CA HIS A 77 4.47 -5.84 -9.81
C HIS A 77 5.85 -5.34 -9.41
N ALA A 78 6.18 -4.09 -9.75
CA ALA A 78 7.43 -3.46 -9.35
C ALA A 78 7.60 -3.43 -7.82
N MET A 79 6.53 -3.11 -7.08
CA MET A 79 6.55 -3.19 -5.62
C MET A 79 6.81 -4.62 -5.14
N GLY A 80 6.14 -5.63 -5.68
CA GLY A 80 6.36 -7.04 -5.36
C GLY A 80 7.82 -7.45 -5.50
N VAL A 81 8.44 -7.14 -6.64
CA VAL A 81 9.86 -7.41 -6.90
C VAL A 81 10.78 -6.72 -5.90
N ARG A 82 10.51 -5.46 -5.52
CA ARG A 82 11.30 -4.76 -4.49
C ARG A 82 11.22 -5.43 -3.13
N HIS A 83 10.07 -6.02 -2.77
CA HIS A 83 9.86 -6.63 -1.46
C HIS A 83 10.72 -7.88 -1.24
N LEU A 84 11.19 -8.54 -2.32
CA LEU A 84 12.21 -9.59 -2.25
C LEU A 84 13.52 -9.06 -1.65
N LYS A 85 13.95 -7.85 -2.01
CA LYS A 85 15.16 -7.23 -1.45
C LYS A 85 15.02 -6.91 0.03
N TYR A 86 13.79 -6.71 0.50
CA TYR A 86 13.47 -6.51 1.91
C TYR A 86 13.31 -7.82 2.68
N LYS A 87 13.54 -8.98 2.03
CA LYS A 87 13.35 -10.32 2.61
C LYS A 87 11.91 -10.54 3.10
N THR A 88 10.95 -9.96 2.39
CA THR A 88 9.52 -10.14 2.69
C THR A 88 9.10 -11.54 2.23
N GLU A 89 8.30 -12.22 3.04
CA GLU A 89 7.74 -13.55 2.78
C GLU A 89 6.22 -13.44 2.73
N ASN A 90 5.55 -14.43 2.16
CA ASN A 90 4.09 -14.42 1.98
C ASN A 90 3.32 -14.20 3.29
N ALA A 91 3.82 -14.73 4.42
CA ALA A 91 3.24 -14.52 5.74
C ALA A 91 3.24 -13.04 6.19
N HIS A 92 4.22 -12.25 5.75
CA HIS A 92 4.31 -10.83 6.12
C HIS A 92 3.21 -9.99 5.49
N TYR A 93 2.74 -10.34 4.28
CA TYR A 93 1.62 -9.64 3.62
C TYR A 93 0.32 -9.79 4.42
N GLY A 94 0.06 -10.99 4.95
CA GLY A 94 -1.10 -11.24 5.80
C GLY A 94 -1.08 -10.39 7.08
N ALA A 95 0.08 -10.31 7.74
CA ALA A 95 0.28 -9.47 8.92
C ALA A 95 0.06 -7.97 8.63
N VAL A 96 0.61 -7.47 7.52
CA VAL A 96 0.43 -6.08 7.08
C VAL A 96 -1.02 -5.78 6.74
N GLY A 97 -1.71 -6.68 6.03
CA GLY A 97 -3.09 -6.51 5.62
C GLY A 97 -4.05 -6.44 6.80
N GLU A 98 -3.96 -7.39 7.74
CA GLU A 98 -4.76 -7.37 8.97
C GLU A 98 -4.47 -6.11 9.79
N ASN A 99 -3.20 -5.77 9.95
CA ASN A 99 -2.82 -4.59 10.73
C ASN A 99 -3.37 -3.30 10.12
N LEU A 100 -3.29 -3.14 8.78
CA LEU A 100 -3.83 -1.98 8.09
C LEU A 100 -5.34 -1.87 8.27
N LEU A 101 -6.08 -2.97 8.10
CA LEU A 101 -7.53 -2.99 8.24
C LEU A 101 -7.98 -2.63 9.67
N ALA A 102 -7.28 -3.16 10.68
CA ALA A 102 -7.52 -2.80 12.08
C ALA A 102 -7.28 -1.31 12.34
N VAL A 103 -6.16 -0.76 11.84
CA VAL A 103 -5.80 0.65 12.04
C VAL A 103 -6.76 1.58 11.32
N LEU A 104 -7.20 1.25 10.11
CA LEU A 104 -8.23 2.00 9.39
C LEU A 104 -9.55 2.05 10.17
N SER A 105 -9.99 0.89 10.67
CA SER A 105 -11.20 0.77 11.47
C SER A 105 -11.13 1.62 12.74
N GLU A 106 -10.05 1.50 13.51
CA GLU A 106 -9.85 2.28 14.74
C GLU A 106 -9.72 3.78 14.46
N HIS A 107 -9.02 4.16 13.39
CA HIS A 107 -8.82 5.56 13.00
C HIS A 107 -10.13 6.23 12.60
N LEU A 108 -10.95 5.58 11.77
CA LEU A 108 -12.20 6.16 11.24
C LEU A 108 -13.41 6.04 12.19
N SER A 109 -13.33 5.19 13.21
CA SER A 109 -14.41 5.01 14.20
C SER A 109 -14.43 6.05 15.33
N LYS A 110 -13.38 6.87 15.47
CA LYS A 110 -13.29 7.87 16.54
C LYS A 110 -14.23 9.06 16.32
N GLU A 111 -14.38 9.47 15.07
CA GLU A 111 -15.20 10.64 14.68
C GLU A 111 -16.40 10.24 13.80
N GLY A 112 -16.37 9.05 13.19
CA GLY A 112 -17.43 8.56 12.30
C GLY A 112 -17.75 7.09 12.52
N LYS A 113 -18.47 6.50 11.56
CA LYS A 113 -18.77 5.07 11.55
C LYS A 113 -17.85 4.35 10.57
N TRP A 114 -17.19 3.30 11.06
CA TRP A 114 -16.65 2.24 10.22
C TRP A 114 -17.76 1.23 9.94
N THR A 115 -18.16 1.07 8.68
CA THR A 115 -19.27 0.19 8.30
C THR A 115 -18.77 -1.17 7.80
N PRO A 116 -19.63 -2.22 7.80
CA PRO A 116 -19.29 -3.50 7.17
C PRO A 116 -18.87 -3.34 5.70
N GLU A 117 -19.54 -2.46 4.94
CA GLU A 117 -19.19 -2.20 3.54
C GLU A 117 -17.80 -1.57 3.39
N MET A 118 -17.41 -0.66 4.30
CA MET A 118 -16.05 -0.11 4.32
C MET A 118 -15.04 -1.22 4.60
N HIS A 119 -15.33 -2.09 5.56
CA HIS A 119 -14.47 -3.23 5.90
C HIS A 119 -14.26 -4.16 4.70
N GLU A 120 -15.35 -4.64 4.09
CA GLU A 120 -15.30 -5.55 2.94
C GLU A 120 -14.60 -4.90 1.74
N THR A 121 -14.81 -3.61 1.52
CA THR A 121 -14.16 -2.85 0.43
C THR A 121 -12.65 -2.76 0.65
N TRP A 122 -12.20 -2.41 1.85
CA TRP A 122 -10.77 -2.33 2.17
C TRP A 122 -10.11 -3.69 2.21
N GLU A 123 -10.76 -4.71 2.78
CA GLU A 123 -10.27 -6.08 2.79
C GLU A 123 -10.07 -6.61 1.37
N ALA A 124 -11.04 -6.41 0.48
CA ALA A 124 -10.93 -6.79 -0.92
C ALA A 124 -9.78 -6.05 -1.64
N ALA A 125 -9.66 -4.74 -1.44
CA ALA A 125 -8.59 -3.94 -2.03
C ALA A 125 -7.19 -4.41 -1.57
N ILE A 126 -7.01 -4.59 -0.26
CA ILE A 126 -5.77 -5.09 0.35
C ILE A 126 -5.44 -6.49 -0.18
N GLY A 127 -6.45 -7.37 -0.29
CA GLY A 127 -6.28 -8.72 -0.81
C GLY A 127 -5.82 -8.73 -2.27
N VAL A 128 -6.39 -7.88 -3.13
CA VAL A 128 -5.95 -7.73 -4.52
C VAL A 128 -4.50 -7.25 -4.59
N VAL A 129 -4.16 -6.19 -3.85
CA VAL A 129 -2.79 -5.64 -3.80
C VAL A 129 -1.79 -6.69 -3.35
N ALA A 130 -2.07 -7.38 -2.24
CA ALA A 130 -1.20 -8.40 -1.69
C ALA A 130 -1.00 -9.54 -2.68
N LYS A 131 -2.07 -10.02 -3.32
CA LYS A 131 -2.00 -11.09 -4.31
C LYS A 131 -1.14 -10.70 -5.51
N THR A 132 -1.35 -9.50 -6.08
CA THR A 132 -0.57 -9.00 -7.22
C THR A 132 0.91 -8.84 -6.86
N MET A 133 1.21 -8.34 -5.66
CA MET A 133 2.60 -8.20 -5.21
C MET A 133 3.28 -9.55 -4.96
N ILE A 134 2.56 -10.52 -4.36
CA ILE A 134 3.06 -11.88 -4.13
C ILE A 134 3.33 -12.57 -5.46
N GLU A 135 2.42 -12.47 -6.43
CA GLU A 135 2.59 -13.07 -7.76
C GLU A 135 3.87 -12.58 -8.44
N ALA A 136 4.16 -11.29 -8.35
CA ALA A 136 5.38 -10.69 -8.88
C ALA A 136 6.64 -11.01 -8.07
N ALA A 137 6.52 -11.17 -6.75
CA ALA A 137 7.63 -11.60 -5.90
C ALA A 137 7.99 -13.07 -6.15
N ASP A 138 7.00 -13.95 -6.35
CA ASP A 138 7.22 -15.37 -6.61
C ASP A 138 7.73 -15.63 -8.04
N ASN A 139 7.40 -14.75 -9.01
CA ASN A 139 7.75 -14.92 -10.42
C ASN A 139 8.37 -13.65 -11.05
N PRO A 140 9.46 -13.09 -10.51
CA PRO A 140 9.98 -11.79 -10.92
C PRO A 140 10.39 -11.74 -12.41
N GLU A 141 10.90 -12.84 -12.96
CA GLU A 141 11.28 -12.91 -14.38
C GLU A 141 10.07 -12.81 -15.34
N ALA A 142 8.88 -13.23 -14.91
CA ALA A 142 7.66 -13.15 -15.73
C ALA A 142 7.24 -11.70 -16.00
N PHE A 143 7.59 -10.77 -15.10
CA PHE A 143 7.22 -9.36 -15.18
C PHE A 143 8.34 -8.47 -15.74
N LYS A 144 9.54 -9.01 -15.96
CA LYS A 144 10.72 -8.22 -16.35
C LYS A 144 10.53 -7.43 -17.66
N GLU A 145 9.91 -8.03 -18.67
CA GLU A 145 9.66 -7.35 -19.94
C GLU A 145 8.62 -6.22 -19.80
N GLU A 146 7.53 -6.48 -19.06
CA GLU A 146 6.51 -5.46 -18.75
C GLU A 146 7.13 -4.30 -17.96
N LEU A 147 7.85 -4.61 -16.89
CA LEU A 147 8.54 -3.65 -16.04
C LEU A 147 9.52 -2.79 -16.84
N GLY A 148 10.31 -3.40 -17.72
CA GLY A 148 11.23 -2.69 -18.61
C GLY A 148 10.53 -1.70 -19.55
N LYS A 149 9.40 -2.09 -20.16
CA LYS A 149 8.58 -1.19 -21.00
C LYS A 149 8.01 -0.01 -20.20
N MET A 150 7.75 -0.21 -18.91
CA MET A 150 7.24 0.79 -17.99
C MET A 150 8.34 1.61 -17.30
N GLY A 151 9.62 1.41 -17.67
CA GLY A 151 10.76 2.17 -17.17
C GLY A 151 11.23 1.74 -15.78
N TYR A 152 10.86 0.55 -15.32
CA TYR A 152 11.42 -0.09 -14.14
C TYR A 152 12.64 -0.93 -14.51
N GLU A 153 13.63 -0.93 -13.62
CA GLU A 153 14.76 -1.84 -13.64
C GLU A 153 14.31 -3.24 -13.17
N PRO A 154 15.06 -4.31 -13.46
CA PRO A 154 14.69 -5.68 -13.09
C PRO A 154 14.53 -5.92 -11.58
N ASP A 155 15.02 -5.01 -10.76
CA ASP A 155 14.86 -5.05 -9.30
C ASP A 155 13.62 -4.30 -8.79
N GLY A 156 12.75 -3.88 -9.72
CA GLY A 156 11.52 -3.17 -9.47
C GLY A 156 11.70 -1.67 -9.23
N PHE A 157 12.90 -1.12 -9.10
CA PHE A 157 13.10 0.32 -8.91
C PHE A 157 13.06 1.07 -10.24
N ARG A 158 12.76 2.38 -10.21
CA ARG A 158 13.04 3.27 -11.36
C ARG A 158 14.33 4.04 -11.13
N LYS A 159 14.94 4.55 -12.21
CA LYS A 159 15.98 5.58 -12.07
C LYS A 159 15.37 6.79 -11.34
N ASN A 160 16.05 7.26 -10.29
CA ASN A 160 15.62 8.37 -9.42
C ASN A 160 14.32 8.13 -8.63
N ASP A 161 14.11 6.94 -8.07
CA ASP A 161 12.86 6.51 -7.41
C ASP A 161 12.43 7.24 -6.11
N ASN A 162 12.88 8.48 -5.92
CA ASN A 162 12.65 9.26 -4.71
C ASN A 162 11.20 9.76 -4.54
N GLU A 163 10.33 9.58 -5.53
CA GLU A 163 8.99 10.20 -5.54
C GLU A 163 7.87 9.16 -5.76
N PRO A 164 6.82 9.19 -4.91
CA PRO A 164 5.58 8.45 -5.15
C PRO A 164 4.96 8.81 -6.51
N TRP A 165 4.23 7.86 -7.09
CA TRP A 165 3.56 8.02 -8.40
C TRP A 165 2.68 9.29 -8.52
N LEU A 166 2.17 9.83 -7.40
CA LEU A 166 1.31 11.02 -7.36
C LEU A 166 2.00 12.24 -7.95
N GLU A 167 3.28 12.42 -7.64
CA GLU A 167 4.00 13.66 -7.96
C GLU A 167 4.49 13.67 -9.41
N ARG A 168 4.58 12.50 -10.05
CA ARG A 168 5.13 12.36 -11.41
C ARG A 168 4.11 12.54 -12.53
N ASN A 169 2.84 12.28 -12.24
CA ASN A 169 1.76 12.29 -13.24
C ASN A 169 0.73 13.41 -13.01
N ALA A 170 0.99 14.33 -12.07
CA ALA A 170 0.26 15.57 -11.98
C ALA A 170 0.68 16.46 -13.17
N THR A 171 0.08 16.25 -14.33
CA THR A 171 -0.01 17.33 -15.31
C THR A 171 -0.73 18.47 -14.60
N PRO A 172 -0.17 19.70 -14.56
CA PRO A 172 -0.94 20.83 -14.08
C PRO A 172 -2.11 21.01 -15.04
N VAL A 173 -3.33 20.83 -14.53
CA VAL A 173 -4.54 21.33 -15.18
C VAL A 173 -4.65 22.82 -14.88
#